data_AF-A0A0K9H6L6-F1
#
_entry.id   AF-A0A0K9H6L6-F1
#
_cell.length_a   1.000
_cell.length_b   1.000
_cell.length_c   1.000
_cell.angle_alpha   90.00
_cell.angle_beta   90.00
_cell.angle_gamma   90.00
#
_symmetry.space_group_name_H-M   'P 1'
#
loop_
_entity.id
_entity.type
_entity.pdbx_description
1 polymer ?
#
loop_
_entity_poly.entity_id
_entity_poly.type
_entity_poly.pdbx_seq_one_letter_code
_entity_poly.pdbx_strand_id
1 'polypeptide(L)' 'MVVNLSIGLITPPVGLDLFVVKGIADVSYDRLIRAVTPFILIMIVDLFIITYIPQISMFLTVL' A
#
# COMPACT_ATOMS: atom_id res chain seq x y z
N MET A 1 -11.95 -3.71 -2.95
CA MET A 1 -10.82 -4.24 -3.75
C MET A 1 -9.68 -3.22 -3.97
N VAL A 2 -9.91 -1.92 -3.80
CA VAL A 2 -8.88 -0.87 -3.99
C VAL A 2 -7.62 -1.09 -3.12
N VAL A 3 -7.80 -1.42 -1.84
CA VAL A 3 -6.66 -1.61 -0.90
C VAL A 3 -5.72 -2.74 -1.34
N ASN A 4 -6.24 -3.89 -1.77
CA ASN A 4 -5.44 -5.00 -2.28
C ASN A 4 -4.61 -4.59 -3.51
N LEU A 5 -5.19 -3.79 -4.40
CA LEU A 5 -4.50 -3.29 -5.58
C LEU A 5 -3.37 -2.33 -5.18
N SER A 6 -3.64 -1.38 -4.29
CA SER A 6 -2.62 -0.45 -3.79
C SER A 6 -1.43 -1.17 -3.14
N ILE A 7 -1.68 -2.22 -2.35
CA ILE A 7 -0.62 -3.06 -1.79
C ILE A 7 0.18 -3.75 -2.91
N GLY A 8 -0.51 -4.27 -3.94
CA GLY A 8 0.13 -4.87 -5.10
C GLY A 8 1.04 -3.90 -5.87
N LEU A 9 0.62 -2.65 -6.04
CA LEU A 9 1.37 -1.63 -6.79
C LEU A 9 2.64 -1.14 -6.08
N ILE A 10 2.64 -1.11 -4.74
CA ILE A 10 3.80 -0.67 -3.95
C ILE A 10 4.79 -1.82 -3.64
N THR A 11 4.34 -3.08 -3.68
CA THR A 11 5.18 -4.24 -3.34
C THR A 11 6.14 -4.57 -4.49
N PRO A 12 7.44 -4.85 -4.24
CA PRO A 12 8.47 -4.96 -5.28
C PRO A 12 8.25 -5.90 -6.49
N PRO A 13 7.54 -7.05 -6.41
CA PRO A 13 7.37 -7.90 -7.60
C PRO A 13 6.55 -7.21 -8.72
N VAL A 14 5.76 -6.18 -8.40
CA VAL A 14 5.14 -5.28 -9.40
C VAL A 14 5.73 -3.88 -9.28
N GLY A 15 5.73 -3.30 -8.07
CA GLY A 15 6.50 -2.10 -7.69
C GLY A 15 6.30 -0.87 -8.55
N LEU A 16 5.16 -0.77 -9.26
CA LEU A 16 4.87 0.26 -10.24
C LEU A 16 5.07 1.66 -9.65
N ASP A 17 4.54 1.89 -8.44
CA ASP A 17 4.61 3.20 -7.78
C ASP A 17 6.06 3.56 -7.43
N LEU A 18 6.88 2.60 -7.01
CA LEU A 18 8.31 2.81 -6.73
C LEU A 18 9.09 3.08 -8.01
N PHE A 19 8.68 2.48 -9.12
CA PHE A 19 9.28 2.67 -10.43
C PHE A 19 8.99 4.06 -10.99
N VAL A 20 7.74 4.53 -10.83
CA VAL A 20 7.33 5.90 -11.19
C VAL A 20 8.10 6.91 -10.35
N VAL A 21 8.20 6.71 -9.04
CA VAL A 21 8.94 7.60 -8.14
C VAL A 21 10.42 7.69 -8.51
N LYS A 22 11.07 6.57 -8.86
CA LYS A 22 12.45 6.58 -9.36
C LYS A 22 12.62 7.40 -10.66
N GLY A 23 11.58 7.47 -11.50
CA GLY A 23 11.61 8.25 -12.74
C GLY A 23 11.49 9.77 -12.55
N ILE A 24 10.92 10.21 -11.42
CA ILE A 24 10.71 11.63 -11.10
C ILE A 24 11.59 12.15 -9.96
N ALA A 25 12.08 11.26 -9.10
CA ALA A 25 12.92 11.57 -7.95
C ALA A 25 14.26 10.84 -8.09
N ASP A 26 15.36 11.57 -7.87
CA ASP A 26 16.73 11.05 -7.97
C ASP A 26 17.11 10.24 -6.70
N VAL A 27 16.42 9.13 -6.48
CA VAL A 27 16.64 8.21 -5.37
C VAL A 27 16.80 6.79 -5.88
N SER A 28 17.74 6.06 -5.30
CA SER A 28 17.97 4.66 -5.66
C SER A 28 16.78 3.78 -5.29
N TYR A 29 16.50 2.81 -6.16
CA TYR A 29 15.38 1.87 -6.01
C TYR A 29 15.46 1.08 -4.70
N ASP A 30 16.66 0.63 -4.30
CA ASP A 30 16.89 -0.02 -3.01
C ASP A 30 16.55 0.85 -1.80
N ARG A 31 16.83 2.16 -1.88
CA ARG A 31 16.51 3.09 -0.79
C ARG A 31 14.99 3.26 -0.66
N LEU A 32 14.30 3.34 -1.80
CA LEU A 32 12.84 3.37 -1.86
C LEU A 32 12.24 2.12 -1.22
N ILE A 33 12.65 0.93 -1.66
CA ILE A 33 12.14 -0.34 -1.12
C ILE A 33 12.31 -0.41 0.40
N ARG A 34 13.49 -0.09 0.92
CA ARG A 34 13.74 -0.10 2.37
C ARG A 34 12.86 0.89 3.11
N ALA A 35 12.58 2.04 2.52
CA ALA A 35 11.73 3.07 3.11
C ALA A 35 10.25 2.67 3.15
N VAL A 36 9.72 2.02 2.10
CA VAL A 36 8.31 1.58 2.04
C VAL A 36 8.04 0.22 2.69
N THR A 37 9.05 -0.62 2.90
CA THR A 37 8.89 -1.92 3.60
C THR A 37 8.12 -1.83 4.93
N PRO A 38 8.42 -0.91 5.86
CA PRO A 38 7.63 -0.78 7.09
C PRO A 38 6.18 -0.34 6.83
N PHE A 39 5.93 0.45 5.77
CA PHE A 39 4.57 0.84 5.40
C PHE A 39 3.76 -0.32 4.83
N ILE A 40 4.38 -1.24 4.09
CA ILE A 40 3.70 -2.46 3.61
C ILE A 40 3.16 -3.28 4.79
N LEU A 41 3.93 -3.38 5.87
CA LEU A 41 3.48 -4.05 7.10
C LEU A 41 2.24 -3.39 7.71
N ILE A 42 2.23 -2.05 7.77
CA ILE A 42 1.06 -1.29 8.25
C ILE A 42 -0.14 -1.54 7.33
N MET A 43 0.04 -1.51 6.01
CA MET A 43 -1.04 -1.76 5.06
C MET A 43 -1.63 -3.17 5.17
N ILE A 44 -0.82 -4.17 5.52
CA ILE A 44 -1.30 -5.54 5.79
C ILE A 44 -2.14 -5.57 7.08
N VAL A 45 -1.71 -4.85 8.12
CA VAL A 45 -2.51 -4.72 9.35
C VAL A 45 -3.84 -4.02 9.06
N ASP A 46 -3.81 -2.91 8.32
CA ASP A 46 -5.01 -2.19 7.90
C ASP A 46 -5.94 -3.08 7.08
N LEU A 47 -5.38 -3.91 6.19
CA LEU A 47 -6.14 -4.90 5.44
C LEU A 47 -6.90 -5.86 6.36
N PHE A 48 -6.23 -6.40 7.38
CA PHE A 48 -6.89 -7.28 8.34
C PHE A 48 -7.99 -6.55 9.11
N ILE A 49 -7.72 -5.32 9.53
CA ILE A 49 -8.70 -4.47 10.24
C ILE A 49 -9.96 -4.28 9.38
N ILE A 50 -9.83 -3.82 8.13
CA ILE A 50 -10.99 -3.56 7.27
C ILE A 50 -11.69 -4.84 6.80
N THR A 51 -10.97 -5.98 6.75
CA THR A 51 -11.52 -7.27 6.32
C THR A 51 -12.36 -7.91 7.43
N TYR A 52 -11.91 -7.82 8.69
CA TYR A 52 -12.59 -8.43 9.84
C TYR A 52 -13.53 -7.46 10.57
N ILE A 53 -13.36 -6.15 10.40
CA ILE A 53 -14.19 -5.10 11.00
C ILE A 53 -14.91 -4.34 9.89
N PRO A 54 -16.02 -4.88 9.34
CA PRO A 54 -16.72 -4.28 8.21
C PRO A 54 -17.35 -2.91 8.55
N GLN A 55 -17.56 -2.60 9.84
CA GLN A 55 -18.09 -1.28 10.24
C GLN A 55 -17.19 -0.12 9.81
N ILE A 56 -15.87 -0.33 9.72
CA ILE A 56 -14.91 0.71 9.31
C ILE A 56 -15.10 1.05 7.82
N SER A 57 -15.29 0.03 6.97
CA SER A 57 -15.45 0.23 5.53
C SER A 57 -16.88 0.59 5.14
N MET A 58 -17.88 0.14 5.91
CA MET A 58 -19.30 0.44 5.68
C MET A 58 -19.78 1.73 6.34
N PHE A 59 -18.94 2.49 7.03
CA PHE A 59 -19.35 3.70 7.75
C PHE A 59 -20.15 4.68 6.88
N LEU A 60 -19.72 4.90 5.63
CA LEU A 60 -20.44 5.77 4.68
C LEU A 60 -21.74 5.14 4.14
N THR A 61 -21.84 3.81 4.08
CA THR A 61 -23.06 3.10 3.63
C THR A 61 -24.11 2.97 4.74
N VAL A 62 -23.68 3.05 6.00
CA VAL A 62 -24.55 2.96 7.19
C VAL A 62 -25.10 4.33 7.61
N LEU A 63 -24.47 5.43 7.17
CA LEU A 63 -24.93 6.82 7.36
C LEU A 63 -26.08 7.16 6.40
#